data_AF-A0A382UDW2-F1
#
_entry.id   AF-A0A382UDW2-F1
#
_cell.length_a   1.000
_cell.length_b   1.000
_cell.length_c   1.000
_cell.angle_alpha   90.00
_cell.angle_beta   90.00
_cell.angle_gamma   90.00
#
_symmetry.space_group_name_H-M   'P 1'
#
loop_
_entity.id
_entity.type
_entity.pdbx_description
1 polymer ?
#
loop_
_entity_poly.entity_id
_entity_poly.type
_entity_poly.pdbx_seq_one_letter_code
_entity_poly.pdbx_strand_id
1 'polypeptide(L)'
;MKQRKYIFHFIYLFGFLSFSCVEHIITVRVHPDGHYKMHLFTKGDSSDVFDSDFPHPKSEAVWHSTQRKEYNEDSEEFIWILESQGFLQGKTIFTKDSFDISSIRHPIIVSKKENWISTIYTVEQVFEGREVYRKYPKFGDTVLNEEKSDSIQWLPEALVYVCSQALN
;
A
#
# COMPACT_ATOMS: atom_id res chain seq x y z
N MET A 1 29.65 19.80 -30.20
CA MET A 1 29.41 18.33 -30.17
C MET A 1 29.42 17.68 -28.76
N LYS A 2 29.69 18.43 -27.67
CA LYS A 2 29.82 17.87 -26.30
C LYS A 2 28.49 17.86 -25.50
N GLN A 3 27.61 18.85 -25.72
CA GLN A 3 26.29 18.97 -25.07
C GLN A 3 25.31 17.83 -25.40
N ARG A 4 25.38 17.30 -26.63
CA ARG A 4 24.46 16.26 -27.12
C ARG A 4 24.64 14.92 -26.40
N LYS A 5 25.83 14.63 -25.85
CA LYS A 5 26.13 13.37 -25.14
C LYS A 5 25.45 13.28 -23.75
N TYR A 6 25.30 14.40 -23.05
CA TYR A 6 24.67 14.44 -21.72
C TYR A 6 23.15 14.24 -21.80
N ILE A 7 22.50 14.75 -22.86
CA ILE A 7 21.07 14.56 -23.10
C ILE A 7 20.73 13.08 -23.32
N PHE A 8 21.55 12.35 -24.07
CA PHE A 8 21.37 10.91 -24.27
C PHE A 8 21.59 10.09 -22.99
N HIS A 9 22.53 10.49 -22.12
CA HIS A 9 22.71 9.86 -20.81
C HIS A 9 21.53 10.13 -19.86
N PHE A 10 20.96 11.33 -19.89
CA PHE A 10 19.79 11.69 -19.07
C PHE A 10 18.54 10.89 -19.49
N ILE A 11 18.34 10.68 -20.79
CA ILE A 11 17.25 9.85 -21.34
C ILE A 11 17.42 8.37 -20.95
N TYR A 12 18.65 7.85 -20.92
CA TYR A 12 18.93 6.47 -20.49
C TYR A 12 18.70 6.28 -18.98
N LEU A 13 19.06 7.28 -18.16
CA LEU A 13 18.78 7.30 -16.72
C LEU A 13 17.27 7.34 -16.43
N PHE A 14 16.50 8.08 -17.24
CA PHE A 14 15.04 8.16 -17.12
C PHE A 14 14.32 6.92 -17.65
N GLY A 15 14.88 6.24 -18.67
CA GLY A 15 14.34 4.99 -19.21
C GLY A 15 14.39 3.82 -18.21
N PHE A 16 15.38 3.82 -17.31
CA PHE A 16 15.49 2.85 -16.20
C PHE A 16 14.44 3.05 -15.10
N LEU A 17 13.69 4.15 -15.10
CA LEU A 17 12.56 4.40 -14.19
C LEU A 17 11.23 3.88 -14.77
N SER A 18 11.27 2.90 -15.67
CA SER A 18 10.05 2.22 -16.13
C SER A 18 9.66 1.21 -15.04
N PHE A 19 8.97 1.74 -14.01
CA PHE A 19 8.60 1.03 -12.81
C PHE A 19 7.77 -0.23 -13.12
N SER A 20 8.25 -1.39 -12.66
CA SER A 20 7.35 -2.44 -12.18
C SER A 20 6.53 -1.79 -11.08
N CYS A 21 5.29 -1.40 -11.40
CA CYS A 21 4.41 -0.70 -10.49
C CYS A 21 3.28 -1.66 -10.15
N VAL A 22 3.15 -2.01 -8.88
CA VAL A 22 2.00 -2.76 -8.37
C VAL A 22 0.79 -1.83 -8.26
N GLU A 23 -0.33 -2.28 -8.78
CA GLU A 23 -1.61 -1.59 -8.71
C GLU A 23 -2.45 -2.19 -7.58
N HIS A 24 -2.95 -1.34 -6.68
CA HIS A 24 -3.91 -1.72 -5.65
C HIS A 24 -5.21 -0.93 -5.83
N ILE A 25 -6.33 -1.64 -6.00
CA ILE A 25 -7.66 -1.05 -6.14
C ILE A 25 -8.54 -1.55 -4.99
N ILE A 26 -9.15 -0.60 -4.28
CA ILE A 26 -10.11 -0.85 -3.22
C ILE A 26 -11.48 -0.38 -3.70
N THR A 27 -12.43 -1.30 -3.83
CA THR A 27 -13.82 -0.99 -4.16
C THR A 27 -14.72 -1.27 -2.96
N VAL A 28 -15.53 -0.27 -2.59
CA VAL A 28 -16.47 -0.35 -1.46
C VAL A 28 -17.87 -0.06 -1.97
N ARG A 29 -18.78 -1.01 -1.80
CA ARG A 29 -20.19 -0.86 -2.17
C ARG A 29 -21.06 -0.97 -0.93
N VAL A 30 -21.62 0.15 -0.49
CA VAL A 30 -22.50 0.23 0.68
C VAL A 30 -23.93 -0.15 0.30
N HIS A 31 -24.56 -1.02 1.09
CA HIS A 31 -25.93 -1.49 0.93
C HIS A 31 -26.90 -0.69 1.82
N PRO A 32 -28.22 -0.69 1.50
CA PRO A 32 -29.22 0.10 2.23
C PRO A 32 -29.37 -0.25 3.73
N ASP A 33 -28.95 -1.44 4.12
CA ASP A 33 -28.97 -1.94 5.49
C ASP A 33 -27.72 -1.52 6.29
N GLY A 34 -26.74 -0.86 5.66
CA GLY A 34 -25.48 -0.44 6.27
C GLY A 34 -24.38 -1.50 6.21
N HIS A 35 -24.65 -2.67 5.64
CA HIS A 35 -23.59 -3.60 5.24
C HIS A 35 -22.86 -3.05 4.02
N TYR A 36 -21.68 -3.60 3.74
CA TYR A 36 -20.94 -3.24 2.54
C TYR A 36 -20.20 -4.43 1.94
N LYS A 37 -20.17 -4.48 0.61
CA LYS A 37 -19.28 -5.37 -0.13
C LYS A 37 -17.96 -4.65 -0.34
N MET A 38 -16.87 -5.27 0.07
CA MET A 38 -15.52 -4.79 -0.20
C MET A 38 -14.84 -5.72 -1.21
N HIS A 39 -14.09 -5.14 -2.14
CA HIS A 39 -13.29 -5.86 -3.12
C HIS A 39 -11.91 -5.20 -3.20
N LEU A 40 -10.90 -6.00 -2.87
CA LEU A 40 -9.49 -5.67 -3.00
C LEU A 40 -8.97 -6.36 -4.24
N PHE A 41 -8.31 -5.61 -5.11
CA PHE A 41 -7.69 -6.10 -6.32
C PHE A 41 -6.25 -5.59 -6.35
N THR A 42 -5.29 -6.51 -6.42
CA THR A 42 -3.86 -6.21 -6.53
C THR A 42 -3.29 -6.86 -7.78
N LYS A 43 -2.54 -6.11 -8.57
CA LYS A 43 -1.97 -6.55 -9.85
C LYS A 43 -0.53 -6.08 -10.00
N GLY A 44 0.39 -6.96 -10.35
CA GLY A 44 1.82 -6.64 -10.51
C GLY A 44 2.68 -7.87 -10.74
N ASP A 45 3.98 -7.74 -10.51
CA ASP A 45 4.86 -8.90 -10.43
C ASP A 45 4.63 -9.72 -9.14
N SER A 46 5.17 -10.94 -9.07
CA SER A 46 4.94 -11.80 -7.90
C SER A 46 5.57 -11.25 -6.63
N SER A 47 6.73 -10.59 -6.73
CA SER A 47 7.42 -10.06 -5.55
C SER A 47 6.57 -9.01 -4.87
N ASP A 48 5.99 -8.10 -5.65
CA ASP A 48 5.22 -6.98 -5.13
C ASP A 48 3.78 -7.38 -4.76
N VAL A 49 3.13 -8.26 -5.53
CA VAL A 49 1.75 -8.69 -5.25
C VAL A 49 1.64 -9.51 -3.97
N PHE A 50 2.67 -10.31 -3.66
CA PHE A 50 2.71 -11.20 -2.50
C PHE A 50 3.64 -10.71 -1.39
N ASP A 51 4.15 -9.49 -1.50
CA ASP A 51 4.77 -8.84 -0.36
C ASP A 51 3.74 -8.57 0.74
N SER A 52 4.19 -7.91 1.79
CA SER A 52 3.35 -7.59 2.93
C SER A 52 3.09 -6.10 3.06
N ASP A 53 3.38 -5.30 2.04
CA ASP A 53 3.20 -3.87 2.07
C ASP A 53 1.72 -3.50 1.97
N PHE A 54 0.92 -4.26 1.21
CA PHE A 54 -0.54 -4.11 1.13
C PHE A 54 -1.27 -5.45 1.37
N PRO A 55 -1.49 -5.84 2.63
CA PRO A 55 -1.98 -7.17 2.95
C PRO A 55 -3.45 -7.35 2.60
N HIS A 56 -3.74 -8.40 1.83
CA HIS A 56 -5.10 -8.93 1.67
C HIS A 56 -5.54 -9.71 2.92
N PRO A 57 -6.85 -9.72 3.23
CA PRO A 57 -7.40 -10.45 4.37
C PRO A 57 -7.30 -11.97 4.17
N LYS A 58 -6.98 -12.68 5.26
CA LYS A 58 -6.74 -14.15 5.25
C LYS A 58 -7.89 -14.99 5.81
N SER A 59 -8.91 -14.37 6.40
CA SER A 59 -10.01 -15.09 7.06
C SER A 59 -11.05 -15.60 6.06
N GLU A 60 -11.04 -16.90 5.77
CA GLU A 60 -11.98 -17.53 4.83
C GLU A 60 -13.46 -17.49 5.27
N ALA A 61 -13.73 -17.21 6.55
CA ALA A 61 -15.11 -17.16 7.05
C ALA A 61 -15.91 -15.95 6.55
N VAL A 62 -15.22 -14.85 6.20
CA VAL A 62 -15.83 -13.58 5.79
C VAL A 62 -15.33 -13.14 4.41
N TRP A 63 -14.14 -13.62 4.03
CA TRP A 63 -13.46 -13.24 2.80
C TRP A 63 -13.33 -14.42 1.86
N HIS A 64 -13.60 -14.15 0.59
CA HIS A 64 -13.26 -15.02 -0.51
C HIS A 64 -12.08 -14.43 -1.27
N SER A 65 -10.95 -15.14 -1.27
CA SER A 65 -9.72 -14.70 -1.94
C SER A 65 -9.37 -15.63 -3.09
N THR A 66 -8.98 -15.06 -4.23
CA THR A 66 -8.51 -15.81 -5.40
C THR A 66 -7.18 -15.24 -5.86
N GLN A 67 -6.30 -16.12 -6.35
CA GLN A 67 -5.09 -15.72 -7.05
C GLN A 67 -5.12 -16.27 -8.46
N ARG A 68 -4.62 -15.49 -9.42
CA ARG A 68 -4.41 -15.96 -10.78
C ARG A 68 -3.17 -15.32 -11.39
N LYS A 69 -2.73 -15.92 -12.48
CA LYS A 69 -1.57 -15.51 -13.25
C LYS A 69 -2.00 -15.33 -14.70
N GLU A 70 -1.72 -14.17 -15.26
CA GLU A 70 -2.07 -13.80 -16.64
C GLU A 70 -0.77 -13.54 -17.42
N TYR A 71 -0.69 -13.99 -18.67
CA TYR A 71 0.43 -13.65 -19.54
C TYR A 71 0.12 -12.33 -20.24
N ASN A 72 1.02 -11.36 -20.14
CA ASN A 72 0.90 -10.10 -20.85
C ASN A 72 1.69 -10.18 -22.16
N GLU A 73 0.98 -10.16 -23.28
CA GLU A 73 1.58 -10.21 -24.62
C GLU A 73 2.45 -8.97 -24.92
N ASP A 74 2.11 -7.80 -24.35
CA ASP A 74 2.83 -6.56 -24.60
C ASP A 74 4.18 -6.49 -23.87
N SER A 75 4.25 -7.06 -22.66
CA SER A 75 5.48 -7.06 -21.84
C SER A 75 6.23 -8.38 -21.87
N GLU A 76 5.69 -9.42 -22.54
CA GLU A 76 6.22 -10.79 -22.56
C GLU A 76 6.45 -11.39 -21.15
N GLU A 77 5.72 -10.89 -20.16
CA GLU A 77 5.88 -11.22 -18.76
C GLU A 77 4.58 -11.72 -18.16
N PHE A 78 4.71 -12.45 -17.05
CA PHE A 78 3.55 -12.86 -16.28
C PHE A 78 3.17 -11.83 -15.24
N ILE A 79 1.90 -11.49 -15.23
CA ILE A 79 1.28 -10.63 -14.22
C ILE A 79 0.54 -11.50 -13.22
N TRP A 80 0.74 -11.21 -11.94
CA TRP A 80 0.03 -11.82 -10.84
C TRP A 80 -1.12 -10.93 -10.42
N ILE A 81 -2.27 -11.56 -10.17
CA ILE A 81 -3.47 -10.88 -9.69
C ILE A 81 -3.94 -11.58 -8.42
N LEU A 82 -4.12 -10.78 -7.38
CA LEU A 82 -4.69 -11.20 -6.11
C LEU A 82 -5.99 -10.43 -5.88
N GLU A 83 -7.09 -11.16 -5.68
CA GLU A 83 -8.38 -10.58 -5.37
C GLU A 83 -8.91 -11.08 -4.05
N SER A 84 -9.47 -10.18 -3.24
CA SER A 84 -10.20 -10.55 -2.02
C SER A 84 -11.53 -9.81 -1.96
N GLN A 85 -12.62 -10.54 -1.74
CA GLN A 85 -13.96 -9.99 -1.63
C GLN A 85 -14.62 -10.42 -0.34
N GLY A 86 -15.33 -9.49 0.32
CA GLY A 86 -16.03 -9.78 1.57
C GLY A 86 -17.31 -8.96 1.71
N PHE A 87 -18.26 -9.48 2.48
CA PHE A 87 -19.49 -8.77 2.86
C PHE A 87 -19.43 -8.48 4.37
N LEU A 88 -19.44 -7.20 4.73
CA LEU A 88 -18.96 -6.70 6.02
C LEU A 88 -19.94 -5.72 6.64
N GLN A 89 -19.74 -5.43 7.93
CA GLN A 89 -20.48 -4.42 8.68
C GLN A 89 -19.54 -3.69 9.65
N GLY A 90 -19.72 -2.38 9.83
CA GLY A 90 -18.97 -1.60 10.82
C GLY A 90 -17.52 -1.31 10.42
N LYS A 91 -16.59 -1.47 11.38
CA LYS A 91 -15.15 -1.21 11.20
C LYS A 91 -14.42 -2.49 10.80
N THR A 92 -13.63 -2.41 9.72
CA THR A 92 -12.72 -3.48 9.31
C THR A 92 -11.29 -2.95 9.26
N ILE A 93 -10.35 -3.69 9.85
CA ILE A 93 -8.93 -3.35 9.88
C ILE A 93 -8.16 -4.43 9.11
N PHE A 94 -7.29 -4.00 8.20
CA PHE A 94 -6.40 -4.87 7.45
C PHE A 94 -5.00 -4.81 8.07
N THR A 95 -4.57 -5.93 8.65
CA THR A 95 -3.23 -6.09 9.21
C THR A 95 -2.74 -7.49 8.86
N LYS A 96 -1.45 -7.66 8.55
CA LYS A 96 -0.84 -9.00 8.45
C LYS A 96 -0.79 -9.68 9.82
N ASP A 97 -0.51 -8.91 10.87
CA ASP A 97 -0.51 -9.30 12.29
C ASP A 97 -0.73 -8.04 13.16
N SER A 98 -1.25 -8.22 14.37
CA SER A 98 -1.50 -7.16 15.36
C SER A 98 -0.25 -6.34 15.75
N PHE A 99 0.94 -6.89 15.48
CA PHE A 99 2.24 -6.27 15.75
C PHE A 99 2.99 -5.83 14.49
N ASP A 100 2.40 -5.97 13.29
CA ASP A 100 3.07 -5.59 12.05
C ASP A 100 3.10 -4.07 11.86
N ILE A 101 4.31 -3.51 11.86
CA ILE A 101 4.59 -2.08 11.69
C ILE A 101 5.02 -1.77 10.24
N SER A 102 5.27 -2.81 9.42
CA SER A 102 5.76 -2.69 8.04
C SER A 102 4.65 -2.44 7.04
N SER A 103 3.53 -3.15 7.19
CA SER A 103 2.40 -3.08 6.27
C SER A 103 1.66 -1.74 6.34
N ILE A 104 1.13 -1.29 5.20
CA ILE A 104 0.19 -0.16 5.16
C ILE A 104 -1.12 -0.63 5.78
N ARG A 105 -1.43 -0.08 6.95
CA ARG A 105 -2.72 -0.26 7.59
C ARG A 105 -3.73 0.66 6.93
N HIS A 106 -4.82 0.08 6.44
CA HIS A 106 -5.82 0.81 5.66
C HIS A 106 -7.25 0.50 6.15
N PRO A 107 -7.58 0.78 7.44
CA PRO A 107 -8.89 0.44 7.96
C PRO A 107 -10.01 1.23 7.27
N ILE A 108 -11.16 0.59 7.19
CA ILE A 108 -12.39 1.19 6.68
C ILE A 108 -13.48 1.14 7.74
N ILE A 109 -14.23 2.24 7.85
CA ILE A 109 -15.39 2.35 8.73
C ILE A 109 -16.58 2.72 7.86
N VAL A 110 -17.59 1.85 7.86
CA VAL A 110 -18.88 2.14 7.23
C VAL A 110 -19.93 2.27 8.31
N SER A 111 -20.63 3.39 8.32
CA SER A 111 -21.72 3.64 9.27
C SER A 111 -22.97 4.17 8.56
N LYS A 112 -24.12 3.82 9.13
CA LYS A 112 -25.44 4.23 8.68
C LYS A 112 -26.13 4.97 9.81
N LYS A 113 -26.70 6.14 9.50
CA LYS A 113 -27.52 6.93 10.43
C LYS A 113 -28.89 7.22 9.80
N GLU A 114 -29.94 6.72 10.43
CA GLU A 114 -31.32 7.01 10.06
C GLU A 114 -31.80 8.26 10.81
N ASN A 115 -32.28 9.25 10.06
CA ASN A 115 -32.96 10.43 10.58
C ASN A 115 -34.43 10.40 10.12
N TRP A 116 -35.25 11.27 10.70
CA TRP A 116 -36.70 11.32 10.45
C TRP A 116 -37.12 11.47 8.97
N ILE A 117 -36.29 12.09 8.11
CA ILE A 117 -36.56 12.28 6.66
C ILE A 117 -35.40 11.87 5.76
N SER A 118 -34.34 11.28 6.30
CA SER A 118 -33.12 11.04 5.53
C SER A 118 -32.31 9.90 6.13
N THR A 119 -31.60 9.16 5.29
CA THR A 119 -30.59 8.19 5.71
C THR A 119 -29.22 8.65 5.23
N ILE A 120 -28.26 8.72 6.14
CA ILE A 120 -26.88 9.13 5.85
C ILE A 120 -25.99 7.89 5.95
N TYR A 121 -25.21 7.64 4.89
CA TYR A 121 -24.16 6.64 4.88
C TYR A 121 -22.81 7.34 4.91
N THR A 122 -21.95 6.97 5.84
CA THR A 122 -20.58 7.50 5.95
C THR A 122 -19.60 6.38 5.68
N VAL A 123 -18.68 6.61 4.75
CA VAL A 123 -17.56 5.73 4.45
C VAL A 123 -16.28 6.49 4.75
N GLU A 124 -15.51 5.98 5.69
CA GLU A 124 -14.23 6.54 6.08
C GLU A 124 -13.14 5.50 5.82
N GLN A 125 -12.27 5.80 4.86
CA GLN A 125 -11.09 5.02 4.54
C GLN A 125 -9.87 5.76 5.09
N VAL A 126 -9.19 5.17 6.06
CA VAL A 126 -7.98 5.75 6.65
C VAL A 126 -6.78 5.00 6.10
N PHE A 127 -5.74 5.70 5.70
CA PHE A 127 -4.43 5.13 5.40
C PHE A 127 -3.49 5.55 6.52
N GLU A 128 -3.19 4.62 7.42
CA GLU A 128 -2.27 4.87 8.53
C GLU A 128 -0.84 4.88 7.97
N GLY A 129 -0.10 5.95 8.26
CA GLY A 129 1.31 6.03 7.88
C GLY A 129 2.12 4.92 8.55
N ARG A 130 3.28 4.57 7.97
CA ARG A 130 4.20 3.53 8.47
C ARG A 130 4.90 3.87 9.80
N GLU A 131 4.37 4.83 10.55
CA GLU A 131 4.89 5.31 11.83
C GLU A 131 6.41 5.52 11.82
N VAL A 132 6.89 6.20 10.80
CA VAL A 132 8.32 6.44 10.52
C VAL A 132 9.06 6.94 11.76
N TYR A 133 8.44 7.81 12.57
CA TYR A 133 9.01 8.33 13.82
C TYR A 133 9.23 7.27 14.90
N ARG A 134 8.40 6.21 14.93
CA ARG A 134 8.56 5.08 15.84
C ARG A 134 9.65 4.12 15.34
N LYS A 135 9.76 3.95 14.02
CA LYS A 135 10.68 3.02 13.38
C LYS A 135 12.10 3.58 13.20
N TYR A 136 12.20 4.88 12.92
CA TYR A 136 13.43 5.64 12.66
C TYR A 136 13.39 6.97 13.41
N PRO A 137 13.55 6.96 14.74
CA PRO A 137 13.40 8.16 15.55
C PRO A 137 14.40 9.25 15.16
N LYS A 138 15.61 8.91 14.68
CA LYS A 138 16.59 9.92 14.26
C LYS A 138 16.17 10.57 12.95
N PHE A 139 15.66 9.78 12.00
CA PHE A 139 15.09 10.33 10.77
C PHE A 139 13.88 11.22 11.07
N GLY A 140 13.01 10.75 11.96
CA GLY A 140 11.86 11.50 12.44
C GLY A 140 12.22 12.87 13.03
N ASP A 141 13.22 12.91 13.91
CA ASP A 141 13.73 14.15 14.52
C ASP A 141 14.29 15.11 13.45
N THR A 142 15.02 14.61 12.45
CA THR A 142 15.56 15.47 11.38
C THR A 142 14.50 16.03 10.44
N VAL A 143 13.39 15.31 10.22
CA VAL A 143 12.29 15.80 9.35
C VAL A 143 11.44 16.86 10.06
N LEU A 144 11.23 16.72 11.38
CA LEU A 144 10.37 17.63 12.15
C LEU A 144 11.12 18.86 12.68
N ASN A 145 12.45 18.79 12.78
CA ASN A 145 13.26 19.87 13.32
C ASN A 145 13.94 20.65 12.18
N GLU A 146 13.41 21.83 11.85
CA GLU A 146 13.94 22.70 10.79
C GLU A 146 15.41 23.05 10.98
N GLU A 147 15.91 23.14 12.22
CA GLU A 147 17.33 23.41 12.50
C GLU A 147 18.24 22.21 12.18
N LYS A 148 17.66 21.01 12.07
CA LYS A 148 18.37 19.76 11.78
C LYS A 148 18.01 19.19 10.41
N SER A 149 17.35 19.94 9.53
CA SER A 149 16.94 19.46 8.20
C SER A 149 18.11 18.92 7.37
N ASP A 150 19.30 19.50 7.53
CA ASP A 150 20.53 19.12 6.81
C ASP A 150 21.37 18.09 7.58
N SER A 151 20.88 17.59 8.72
CA SER A 151 21.60 16.63 9.55
C SER A 151 21.59 15.24 8.91
N ILE A 152 22.78 14.64 8.82
CA ILE A 152 22.97 13.24 8.36
C ILE A 152 22.92 12.22 9.51
N GLN A 153 22.53 12.62 10.72
CA GLN A 153 22.55 11.74 11.90
C GLN A 153 21.61 10.54 11.79
N TRP A 154 20.61 10.62 10.91
CA TRP A 154 19.70 9.52 10.57
C TRP A 154 20.31 8.49 9.62
N LEU A 155 21.36 8.84 8.87
CA LEU A 155 21.92 8.01 7.79
C LEU A 155 22.40 6.64 8.29
N PRO A 156 23.14 6.51 9.41
CA PRO A 156 23.55 5.20 9.91
C PRO A 156 22.36 4.31 10.31
N GLU A 157 21.31 4.90 10.89
CA GLU A 157 20.09 4.17 11.29
C GLU A 157 19.35 3.63 10.06
N ALA A 158 19.19 4.47 9.02
CA ALA A 158 18.59 4.05 7.77
C ALA A 158 19.42 2.99 7.04
N LEU A 159 20.75 3.12 6.99
CA LEU A 159 21.63 2.15 6.34
C LEU A 159 21.60 0.79 7.04
N VAL A 160 21.66 0.75 8.38
CA VAL A 160 21.54 -0.50 9.15
C VAL A 160 20.20 -1.17 8.86
N TYR A 161 19.11 -0.41 8.81
CA TYR A 161 17.81 -0.95 8.46
C TYR A 161 17.79 -1.53 7.04
N VAL A 162 18.21 -0.77 6.02
CA VAL A 162 18.23 -1.23 4.62
C VAL A 162 19.07 -2.50 4.49
N CYS A 163 20.26 -2.54 5.10
CA CYS A 163 21.09 -3.74 5.11
C CYS A 163 20.41 -4.92 5.82
N SER A 164 19.69 -4.70 6.92
CA SER A 164 18.96 -5.76 7.62
C SER A 164 17.79 -6.34 6.81
N GLN A 165 17.11 -5.51 6.01
CA GLN A 165 16.03 -5.97 5.14
C GLN A 165 16.58 -6.70 3.90
N ALA A 166 17.77 -6.32 3.42
CA ALA A 166 18.43 -7.00 2.30
C ALA A 166 19.04 -8.36 2.67
N LEU A 167 19.20 -8.65 3.97
CA LEU A 167 19.77 -9.90 4.47
C LEU A 167 18.72 -10.93 4.91
N ASN A 168 17.44 -10.55 4.98
CA ASN A 168 16.31 -11.41 5.32
C ASN A 168 15.46 -11.71 4.09
#